data_AF-A0A973PTA3-F1
#
_entry.id   AF-A0A973PTA3-F1
#
_cell.length_a   1.000
_cell.length_b   1.000
_cell.length_c   1.000
_cell.angle_alpha   90.00
_cell.angle_beta   90.00
_cell.angle_gamma   90.00
#
_symmetry.space_group_name_H-M   'P 1'
#
loop_
_entity.id
_entity.type
_entity.pdbx_description
1 polymer ?
#
loop_
_entity_poly.entity_id
_entity_poly.type
_entity_poly.pdbx_seq_one_letter_code
_entity_poly.pdbx_strand_id
1 'polypeptide(L)' 'MTVPERAALAAAQERLLAALVGDAQPPPGFDPERLRVQSEVLRAKRAHSAPSPRPRTSFLRRLRRGGAA' A
#
# COMPACT_ATOMS: atom_id res chain seq x y z
N MET A 1 20.96 -14.19 10.74
CA MET A 1 20.32 -13.93 9.45
C MET A 1 21.37 -13.50 8.43
N THR A 2 21.59 -14.29 7.39
CA THR A 2 22.58 -14.06 6.32
C THR A 2 22.01 -13.16 5.20
N VAL A 3 22.84 -12.73 4.25
CA VAL A 3 22.38 -11.95 3.09
C VAL A 3 21.40 -12.76 2.21
N PRO A 4 21.66 -14.04 1.89
CA PRO A 4 20.70 -14.87 1.16
C PRO A 4 19.36 -15.04 1.89
N GLU A 5 19.39 -15.24 3.21
CA GLU A 5 18.17 -15.37 4.02
C GLU A 5 17.33 -14.08 4.00
N ARG A 6 17.98 -12.91 4.06
CA ARG A 6 17.31 -11.61 3.93
C ARG A 6 16.63 -11.46 2.57
N ALA A 7 17.32 -11.84 1.49
CA ALA A 7 16.78 -11.75 0.14
C ALA A 7 15.56 -12.67 -0.04
N ALA A 8 15.63 -13.89 0.48
CA ALA A 8 14.50 -14.83 0.44
C ALA A 8 13.28 -14.30 1.21
N LEU A 9 13.51 -13.68 2.38
CA LEU A 9 12.44 -13.05 3.15
C LEU A 9 11.81 -11.88 2.41
N ALA A 10 12.62 -11.00 1.81
CA ALA A 10 12.11 -9.87 1.04
C ALA A 10 11.22 -10.33 -0.12
N ALA A 11 11.64 -11.36 -0.87
CA ALA A 11 10.84 -11.94 -1.95
C ALA A 11 9.53 -12.59 -1.44
N ALA A 12 9.52 -13.16 -0.24
CA ALA A 12 8.29 -13.66 0.37
C ALA A 12 7.34 -12.52 0.78
N GLN A 13 7.88 -11.43 1.32
CA GLN A 13 7.12 -10.24 1.69
C GLN A 13 6.51 -9.54 0.47
N GLU A 14 7.26 -9.43 -0.63
CA GLU A 14 6.75 -8.88 -1.89
C GLU A 14 5.56 -9.69 -2.43
N ARG A 15 5.65 -11.03 -2.43
CA ARG A 15 4.54 -11.91 -2.84
C ARG A 15 3.31 -11.75 -1.95
N LEU A 16 3.51 -11.65 -0.63
CA LEU A 16 2.41 -11.41 0.31
C LEU A 16 1.74 -10.06 0.05
N LEU A 17 2.52 -9.00 -0.13
CA LEU A 17 2.00 -7.67 -0.43
C LEU A 17 1.20 -7.68 -1.74
N ALA A 18 1.73 -8.31 -2.80
CA ALA A 18 1.04 -8.43 -4.08
C ALA A 18 -0.32 -9.14 -3.95
N ALA A 19 -0.42 -10.17 -3.11
CA ALA A 19 -1.67 -10.88 -2.85
C ALA A 19 -2.67 -10.04 -2.03
N LEU A 20 -2.19 -9.21 -1.09
CA LEU A 20 -3.04 -8.38 -0.24
C LEU A 20 -3.58 -7.12 -0.94
N VAL A 21 -2.76 -6.47 -1.78
CA VAL A 21 -3.12 -5.17 -2.38
C VAL A 21 -3.53 -5.28 -3.85
N GLY A 22 -3.23 -6.40 -4.50
CA GLY A 22 -3.57 -6.68 -5.90
C GLY A 22 -4.53 -7.88 -6.01
N ASP A 23 -4.27 -8.72 -7.01
CA ASP A 23 -5.00 -9.96 -7.33
C ASP A 23 -4.04 -11.16 -7.47
N ALA A 24 -2.84 -11.08 -6.88
CA ALA A 24 -1.86 -12.15 -6.97
C ALA A 24 -2.28 -13.38 -6.14
N GLN A 25 -1.80 -14.56 -6.53
CA GLN A 25 -2.04 -15.80 -5.78
C GLN A 25 -1.42 -15.75 -4.37
N PRO A 26 -2.12 -16.26 -3.35
CA PRO A 26 -1.58 -16.49 -2.01
C PRO A 26 -0.23 -17.22 -2.01
N PRO A 27 0.80 -16.68 -1.33
CA PRO A 27 2.07 -17.39 -1.16
C PRO A 27 1.91 -18.63 -0.27
N PRO A 28 2.75 -19.67 -0.45
CA PRO A 28 2.72 -20.87 0.40
C PRO A 28 2.85 -20.54 1.89
N GLY A 29 2.14 -21.31 2.73
CA GLY A 29 2.14 -21.12 4.19
C GLY A 29 1.17 -20.05 4.69
N PHE A 30 0.46 -19.35 3.80
CA PHE A 30 -0.61 -18.43 4.18
C PHE A 30 -1.97 -19.03 3.85
N ASP A 31 -2.94 -18.76 4.72
CA ASP A 31 -4.34 -19.15 4.52
C ASP A 31 -4.96 -18.28 3.40
N PRO A 32 -5.40 -18.89 2.28
CA PRO A 32 -5.93 -18.17 1.14
C PRO A 32 -7.23 -17.41 1.46
N GLU A 33 -8.11 -17.98 2.28
CA GLU A 33 -9.37 -17.34 2.67
C GLU A 33 -9.08 -16.14 3.59
N ARG A 34 -8.13 -16.29 4.51
CA ARG A 34 -7.71 -15.18 5.38
C ARG A 34 -7.10 -14.02 4.59
N LEU A 35 -6.34 -14.31 3.54
CA LEU A 35 -5.77 -13.27 2.67
C LEU A 35 -6.85 -12.58 1.83
N ARG A 36 -7.83 -13.34 1.32
CA ARG A 36 -8.99 -12.78 0.61
C ARG A 36 -9.80 -11.82 1.48
N VAL A 37 -10.11 -12.19 2.73
CA VAL A 37 -10.84 -11.29 3.64
C VAL A 37 -10.04 -10.01 3.91
N GLN A 38 -8.73 -10.13 4.10
CA GLN A 38 -7.87 -8.96 4.33
C GLN A 38 -7.76 -8.06 3.11
N SER A 39 -7.64 -8.60 1.90
CA SER A 39 -7.58 -7.81 0.68
C SER A 39 -8.87 -7.02 0.44
N GLU A 40 -10.03 -7.62 0.69
CA GLU A 40 -11.33 -6.92 0.62
C GLU A 40 -11.43 -5.76 1.63
N VAL A 41 -10.96 -5.97 2.86
CA VAL A 41 -10.90 -4.88 3.87
C VAL A 41 -9.96 -3.76 3.41
N LEU A 42 -8.80 -4.09 2.83
CA LEU A 42 -7.86 -3.09 2.31
C LEU A 42 -8.45 -2.30 1.14
N ARG A 43 -9.18 -2.96 0.23
CA ARG A 43 -9.91 -2.31 -0.87
C ARG A 43 -10.96 -1.34 -0.34
N ALA A 44 -11.77 -1.76 0.63
CA ALA A 44 -12.75 -0.90 1.28
C ALA A 44 -12.11 0.33 1.95
N LYS A 45 -10.99 0.12 2.67
CA LYS A 45 -10.22 1.22 3.28
C LYS A 45 -9.69 2.19 2.23
N ARG A 46 -9.17 1.70 1.10
CA ARG A 46 -8.68 2.52 -0.01
C ARG A 46 -9.81 3.33 -0.63
N ALA A 47 -10.98 2.73 -0.85
CA ALA A 47 -12.16 3.43 -1.37
C ALA A 47 -12.65 4.54 -0.42
N HIS A 48 -12.66 4.27 0.89
CA HIS A 48 -13.07 5.25 1.89
C HIS A 48 -12.03 6.36 2.13
N SER A 49 -10.75 6.04 1.99
CA SER A 49 -9.65 6.99 2.12
C SER A 49 -9.36 7.77 0.83
N ALA A 50 -10.00 7.40 -0.29
CA ALA A 50 -9.85 8.11 -1.54
C ALA A 50 -10.35 9.54 -1.33
N PRO A 51 -9.46 10.55 -1.36
CA PRO A 51 -9.90 11.92 -1.22
C PRO A 51 -10.77 12.24 -2.44
N SER A 52 -11.93 12.85 -2.20
CA SER A 52 -12.61 13.69 -3.21
C SER A 52 -11.54 14.42 -4.04
N PRO A 53 -11.68 14.53 -5.38
CA PRO A 53 -10.67 15.09 -6.26
C PRO A 53 -10.47 16.58 -5.96
N ARG A 54 -9.76 16.89 -4.88
CA ARG A 54 -9.27 18.19 -4.54
C ARG A 54 -7.76 18.10 -4.64
N PRO A 55 -7.15 18.76 -5.62
CA PRO A 55 -5.72 18.68 -5.81
C PRO A 55 -5.04 19.19 -4.54
N ARG A 56 -4.06 18.43 -4.05
CA ARG A 56 -3.19 18.80 -2.92
C ARG A 56 -2.28 20.00 -3.22
N THR A 57 -2.66 20.86 -4.16
CA THR A 57 -1.98 22.11 -4.53
C THR A 57 -2.30 23.29 -3.59
N SER A 58 -3.26 23.14 -2.65
CA SER A 58 -3.56 24.20 -1.68
C SER A 58 -2.41 24.46 -0.68
N PHE A 59 -1.60 23.44 -0.38
CA PHE A 59 -0.44 23.58 0.52
C PHE A 59 0.71 24.34 -0.15
N LEU A 60 1.01 24.03 -1.42
CA LEU A 60 2.05 24.72 -2.19
C LEU A 60 1.64 26.15 -2.61
N ARG A 61 0.33 26.40 -2.82
CA ARG A 61 -0.16 27.76 -3.16
C ARG A 61 -0.05 28.74 -1.99
N ARG A 62 -0.08 28.27 -0.75
CA ARG A 62 0.10 29.11 0.45
C ARG A 62 1.55 29.55 0.63
N LEU A 63 2.50 28.67 0.33
CA LEU A 63 3.93 28.98 0.38
C LEU A 63 4.36 29.96 -0.72
N ARG A 64 3.66 30.00 -1.86
CA ARG A 64 3.96 30.93 -2.97
C ARG A 64 3.36 32.34 -2.81
N ARG A 65 2.53 32.58 -1.78
CA ARG A 65 1.83 33.87 -1.57
C ARG A 65 2.33 34.66 -0.34
N GLY A 66 3.27 34.10 0.43
CA GLY A 66 3.82 34.70 1.65
C GLY A 66 5.26 35.22 1.54
N GLY A 67 5.84 35.25 0.34
CA GLY A 67 7.21 35.72 0.09
C GLY A 67 7.22 37.02 -0.72
N ALA A 68 6.71 38.10 -0.15
CA ALA A 68 6.95 39.47 -0.62
C ALA A 68 6.62 40.43 0.54
N ALA A 69 7.59 40.62 1.43
CA ALA A 69 7.74 41.77 2.31
C ALA A 69 9.23 41.91 2.60
#